data_AF-A0A835W8W4-F1
#
_entry.id   AF-A0A835W8W4-F1
#
_cell.length_a   1.000
_cell.length_b   1.000
_cell.length_c   1.000
_cell.angle_alpha   90.00
_cell.angle_beta   90.00
_cell.angle_gamma   90.00
#
_symmetry.space_group_name_H-M   'P 1'
#
loop_
_entity.id
_entity.type
_entity.pdbx_description
1 polymer ?
#
loop_
_entity_poly.entity_id
_entity_poly.type
_entity_poly.pdbx_seq_one_letter_code
_entity_poly.pdbx_strand_id
1 'polypeptide(L)'
;MQGSRPECCSPIPGKLLTFNLGNNPTNQWRDATPCVGCISRGADPAFYDSCGPDLGFGRVLLQLGVSQRVGFVPTAAGGTNLADMWCPGCPLYVEMKQTVVRAMRAAGPNARLRGMVWVQGESDANNDWNSGQYGTRFAAFLAAVRQDFAPYMSYPGAPAGGLPVIMAVMSTARRGDIFPYIQQVRNQQLGFTAANLLKVDMANYEFYLQSMRNPYQPDQIWWDQAIHMTQQGECDMGGDMASAWAASGLQQ
;
A
#
# COMPACT_ATOMS: atom_id res chain seq x y z
N MET A 1 -3.30 9.11 15.52
CA MET A 1 -2.25 8.13 15.91
C MET A 1 -2.50 7.72 17.36
N GLN A 2 -2.48 6.43 17.67
CA GLN A 2 -2.47 5.96 19.06
C GLN A 2 -1.15 5.28 19.38
N GLY A 3 -0.63 5.52 20.60
CA GLY A 3 0.56 4.87 21.15
C GLY A 3 1.90 5.44 20.69
N SER A 4 2.97 5.01 21.37
CA SER A 4 4.35 5.20 20.91
C SER A 4 4.61 4.36 19.66
N ARG A 5 5.40 4.88 18.73
CA ARG A 5 5.79 4.17 17.51
C ARG A 5 6.43 2.81 17.83
N PRO A 6 5.89 1.69 17.31
CA PRO A 6 6.50 0.36 17.47
C PRO A 6 7.90 0.27 16.85
N GLU A 7 8.75 -0.63 17.37
CA GLU A 7 10.12 -0.80 16.87
C GLU A 7 10.16 -1.25 15.39
N CYS A 8 9.19 -2.06 14.96
CA CYS A 8 9.04 -2.51 13.58
C CYS A 8 8.90 -1.37 12.56
N CYS A 9 8.38 -0.21 12.98
CA CYS A 9 8.29 1.02 12.17
C CYS A 9 9.57 1.87 12.21
N SER A 10 10.65 1.38 12.80
CA SER A 10 11.90 2.15 12.91
C SER A 10 12.76 1.96 11.65
N PRO A 11 13.36 3.05 11.12
CA PRO A 11 14.30 2.97 10.00
C PRO A 11 15.44 1.99 10.24
N ILE A 12 15.94 1.39 9.16
CA ILE A 12 17.20 0.64 9.17
C ILE A 12 18.11 1.25 8.10
N PRO A 13 18.94 2.25 8.46
CA PRO A 13 19.77 2.99 7.53
C PRO A 13 20.61 2.08 6.62
N GLY A 14 20.67 2.42 5.34
CA GLY A 14 21.37 1.66 4.30
C GLY A 14 20.72 0.33 3.87
N LYS A 15 19.67 -0.12 4.57
CA LYS A 15 18.95 -1.37 4.27
C LYS A 15 17.50 -1.14 3.85
N LEU A 16 16.77 -0.23 4.49
CA LEU A 16 15.43 0.17 4.10
C LEU A 16 15.49 1.55 3.44
N LEU A 17 15.14 1.61 2.17
CA LEU A 17 15.21 2.83 1.36
C LEU A 17 13.84 3.24 0.85
N THR A 18 13.66 4.52 0.62
CA THR A 18 12.48 5.07 -0.08
C THR A 18 12.92 5.96 -1.23
N PHE A 19 12.16 5.92 -2.33
CA PHE A 19 12.35 6.79 -3.47
C PHE A 19 11.36 7.95 -3.42
N ASN A 20 11.90 9.18 -3.35
CA ASN A 20 11.13 10.41 -3.47
C ASN A 20 10.12 10.67 -2.34
N LEU A 21 10.12 11.88 -1.80
CA LEU A 21 9.08 12.37 -0.88
C LEU A 21 8.56 13.66 -1.50
N GLY A 22 7.23 13.82 -1.62
CA GLY A 22 6.60 14.88 -2.42
C GLY A 22 7.14 16.30 -2.23
N ASN A 23 7.75 16.61 -1.08
CA ASN A 23 8.33 17.92 -0.77
C ASN A 23 9.80 18.10 -1.22
N ASN A 24 10.44 17.08 -1.80
CA ASN A 24 11.83 17.16 -2.26
C ASN A 24 12.08 16.22 -3.47
N PRO A 25 11.62 16.59 -4.68
CA PRO A 25 11.66 15.76 -5.88
C PRO A 25 13.05 15.71 -6.52
N THR A 26 14.04 15.14 -5.82
CA THR A 26 15.41 15.02 -6.33
C THR A 26 15.64 13.78 -7.19
N ASN A 27 14.61 12.93 -7.40
CA ASN A 27 14.76 11.60 -8.01
C ASN A 27 15.89 10.78 -7.37
N GLN A 28 15.95 10.79 -6.04
CA GLN A 28 16.98 10.10 -5.27
C GLN A 28 16.38 9.06 -4.32
N TRP A 29 17.12 7.97 -4.17
CA TRP A 29 16.96 7.01 -3.09
C TRP A 29 17.59 7.55 -1.81
N ARG A 30 16.90 7.38 -0.69
CA ARG A 30 17.37 7.76 0.65
C ARG A 30 16.90 6.73 1.67
N ASP A 31 17.42 6.81 2.88
CA ASP A 31 16.91 5.98 3.98
C ASP A 31 15.42 6.21 4.18
N ALA A 32 14.69 5.11 4.34
CA ALA A 32 13.25 5.15 4.57
C ALA A 32 12.96 5.74 5.96
N THR A 33 11.96 6.59 6.02
CA THR A 33 11.41 7.14 7.27
C THR A 33 10.05 6.49 7.53
N PRO A 34 9.53 6.53 8.77
CA PRO A 34 8.25 5.92 9.10
C PRO A 34 7.11 6.37 8.19
N CYS A 35 6.16 5.47 7.96
CA CYS A 35 4.96 5.70 7.14
C CYS A 35 5.31 6.10 5.70
N VAL A 36 6.17 5.33 5.00
CA VAL A 36 6.66 5.66 3.64
C VAL A 36 5.51 6.01 2.70
N GLY A 37 4.40 5.28 2.76
CA GLY A 37 3.20 5.55 1.95
C GLY A 37 2.46 6.85 2.30
N CYS A 38 2.51 7.29 3.55
CA CYS A 38 1.75 8.43 4.08
C CYS A 38 2.41 9.76 3.71
N ILE A 39 3.73 9.76 3.61
CA ILE A 39 4.55 10.91 3.23
C ILE A 39 4.82 10.99 1.71
N SER A 40 4.22 10.08 0.93
CA SER A 40 4.36 9.98 -0.53
C SER A 40 4.08 11.31 -1.25
N ARG A 41 3.08 12.06 -0.78
CA ARG A 41 2.54 13.28 -1.39
C ARG A 41 2.87 14.55 -0.62
N GLY A 42 3.80 14.46 0.32
CA GLY A 42 4.22 15.58 1.14
C GLY A 42 4.54 15.06 2.52
N ALA A 43 5.68 15.50 3.03
CA ALA A 43 6.09 15.24 4.40
C ALA A 43 5.25 16.13 5.32
N ASP A 44 3.97 15.78 5.50
CA ASP A 44 3.15 16.35 6.56
C ASP A 44 3.80 15.93 7.88
N PRO A 45 4.25 16.88 8.72
CA PRO A 45 4.86 16.55 9.99
C PRO A 45 3.97 15.72 10.91
N ALA A 46 2.65 15.77 10.71
CA ALA A 46 1.70 14.94 11.42
C ALA A 46 1.86 13.43 11.13
N PHE A 47 2.60 13.02 10.09
CA PHE A 47 2.83 11.61 9.78
C PHE A 47 4.25 11.11 10.09
N TYR A 48 5.17 11.95 10.59
CA TYR A 48 6.53 11.51 10.91
C TYR A 48 6.58 10.46 12.04
N ASP A 49 5.61 10.51 12.94
CA ASP A 49 5.43 9.53 14.03
C ASP A 49 4.39 8.45 13.69
N SER A 50 3.92 8.39 12.45
CA SER A 50 2.98 7.35 12.00
C SER A 50 3.71 6.09 11.55
N CYS A 51 2.95 5.01 11.42
CA CYS A 51 3.41 3.76 10.83
C CYS A 51 2.49 3.34 9.69
N GLY A 52 3.08 2.80 8.64
CA GLY A 52 2.40 2.03 7.61
C GLY A 52 3.02 0.63 7.54
N PRO A 53 2.55 -0.25 6.65
CA PRO A 53 3.01 -1.64 6.60
C PRO A 53 4.42 -1.78 6.01
N ASP A 54 4.93 -0.72 5.38
CA ASP A 54 6.17 -0.68 4.61
C ASP A 54 7.42 -1.08 5.42
N LEU A 55 7.73 -0.36 6.50
CA LEU A 55 8.94 -0.66 7.27
C LEU A 55 8.87 -2.01 8.00
N GLY A 56 7.69 -2.41 8.49
CA GLY A 56 7.45 -3.74 9.06
C GLY A 56 7.69 -4.84 8.03
N PHE A 57 7.12 -4.68 6.84
CA PHE A 57 7.34 -5.57 5.69
C PHE A 57 8.81 -5.69 5.33
N GLY A 58 9.48 -4.55 5.13
CA GLY A 58 10.90 -4.52 4.77
C GLY A 58 11.78 -5.17 5.83
N ARG A 59 11.53 -4.87 7.12
CA ARG A 59 12.27 -5.45 8.25
C ARG A 59 12.15 -6.97 8.29
N VAL A 60 10.94 -7.52 8.15
CA VAL A 60 10.74 -8.97 8.16
C VAL A 60 11.41 -9.64 6.95
N LEU A 61 11.37 -9.03 5.76
CA LEU A 61 12.13 -9.56 4.60
C LEU A 61 13.64 -9.61 4.85
N LEU A 62 14.20 -8.61 5.53
CA LEU A 62 15.61 -8.59 5.92
C LEU A 62 15.92 -9.68 6.97
N GLN A 63 15.05 -9.85 7.97
CA GLN A 63 15.21 -10.86 9.02
C GLN A 63 15.12 -12.29 8.48
N LEU A 64 14.21 -12.54 7.53
CA LEU A 64 14.07 -13.83 6.85
C LEU A 64 15.17 -14.10 5.81
N GLY A 65 16.07 -13.14 5.56
CA GLY A 65 17.13 -13.27 4.55
C GLY A 65 16.62 -13.26 3.10
N VAL A 66 15.36 -12.87 2.87
CA VAL A 66 14.76 -12.77 1.53
C VAL A 66 15.42 -11.67 0.71
N SER A 67 15.88 -10.60 1.36
CA SER A 67 16.67 -9.56 0.73
C SER A 67 17.73 -9.01 1.70
N GLN A 68 18.79 -8.42 1.16
CA GLN A 68 19.79 -7.67 1.92
C GLN A 68 19.45 -6.17 2.02
N ARG A 69 18.58 -5.69 1.11
CA ARG A 69 18.12 -4.30 1.03
C ARG A 69 16.74 -4.23 0.39
N VAL A 70 15.85 -3.39 0.90
CA VAL A 70 14.51 -3.19 0.37
C VAL A 70 14.33 -1.72 0.02
N GLY A 71 13.88 -1.44 -1.20
CA GLY A 71 13.56 -0.10 -1.68
C GLY A 71 12.06 0.04 -1.94
N PHE A 72 11.45 1.05 -1.34
CA PHE A 72 10.05 1.39 -1.53
C PHE A 72 9.87 2.54 -2.51
N VAL A 73 8.88 2.43 -3.39
CA VAL A 73 8.43 3.53 -4.25
C VAL A 73 7.04 3.95 -3.76
N PRO A 74 6.93 4.94 -2.87
CA PRO A 74 5.65 5.40 -2.34
C PRO A 74 4.82 6.11 -3.40
N THR A 75 3.59 5.63 -3.60
CA THR A 75 2.63 6.23 -4.55
C THR A 75 1.23 6.39 -3.97
N ALA A 76 1.01 5.93 -2.73
CA ALA A 76 -0.29 5.94 -2.07
C ALA A 76 -0.89 7.34 -1.94
N ALA A 77 -2.21 7.40 -1.85
CA ALA A 77 -2.98 8.64 -1.78
C ALA A 77 -4.25 8.41 -0.94
N GLY A 78 -4.41 9.17 0.15
CA GLY A 78 -5.56 9.04 1.05
C GLY A 78 -6.88 9.49 0.41
N GLY A 79 -7.97 8.78 0.71
CA GLY A 79 -9.32 9.13 0.23
C GLY A 79 -9.57 8.88 -1.25
N THR A 80 -8.83 7.94 -1.86
CA THR A 80 -8.84 7.72 -3.31
C THR A 80 -9.52 6.41 -3.70
N ASN A 81 -10.31 6.45 -4.77
CA ASN A 81 -11.08 5.31 -5.27
C ASN A 81 -10.47 4.73 -6.56
N LEU A 82 -10.80 3.48 -6.85
CA LEU A 82 -10.29 2.78 -8.02
C LEU A 82 -10.95 3.25 -9.32
N ALA A 83 -12.21 3.67 -9.25
CA ALA A 83 -13.03 4.06 -10.40
C ALA A 83 -12.48 5.26 -11.18
N ASP A 84 -12.09 6.33 -10.47
CA ASP A 84 -11.82 7.64 -11.08
C ASP A 84 -10.38 8.11 -10.89
N MET A 85 -9.61 7.44 -10.00
CA MET A 85 -8.28 7.90 -9.63
C MET A 85 -7.18 6.91 -9.96
N TRP A 86 -7.43 5.61 -9.79
CA TRP A 86 -6.47 4.55 -10.06
C TRP A 86 -6.75 3.73 -11.32
N CYS A 87 -7.85 4.00 -12.04
CA CYS A 87 -8.12 3.34 -13.30
C CYS A 87 -6.94 3.52 -14.30
N PRO A 88 -6.72 2.61 -15.26
CA PRO A 88 -5.70 2.81 -16.29
C PRO A 88 -5.89 4.15 -17.02
N GLY A 89 -4.89 5.02 -16.93
CA GLY A 89 -4.94 6.38 -17.49
C GLY A 89 -5.53 7.46 -16.55
N CYS A 90 -6.12 7.09 -15.41
CA CYS A 90 -6.54 8.03 -14.39
C CYS A 90 -5.32 8.73 -13.73
N PRO A 91 -5.51 9.93 -13.12
CA PRO A 91 -4.40 10.77 -12.67
C PRO A 91 -3.39 10.08 -11.75
N LEU A 92 -3.85 9.31 -10.76
CA LEU A 92 -2.95 8.67 -9.79
C LEU A 92 -2.25 7.45 -10.37
N TYR A 93 -2.90 6.74 -11.29
CA TYR A 93 -2.25 5.68 -12.06
C TYR A 93 -1.08 6.23 -12.89
N VAL A 94 -1.31 7.33 -13.61
CA VAL A 94 -0.27 7.98 -14.43
C VAL A 94 0.87 8.46 -13.55
N GLU A 95 0.57 9.09 -12.41
CA GLU A 95 1.58 9.55 -11.46
C GLU A 95 2.39 8.38 -10.87
N MET A 96 1.73 7.28 -10.47
CA MET A 96 2.40 6.07 -9.99
C MET A 96 3.35 5.53 -11.05
N LYS A 97 2.89 5.38 -12.29
CA LYS A 97 3.70 4.89 -13.40
C LYS A 97 4.94 5.75 -13.61
N GLN A 98 4.78 7.07 -13.67
CA GLN A 98 5.90 7.99 -13.84
C GLN A 98 6.88 7.90 -12.67
N THR A 99 6.39 7.79 -11.44
CA THR A 99 7.21 7.70 -10.23
C THR A 99 8.03 6.40 -10.19
N VAL A 100 7.42 5.26 -10.52
CA VAL A 100 8.12 3.97 -10.65
C VAL A 100 9.18 4.05 -11.73
N VAL A 101 8.88 4.58 -12.92
CA VAL A 101 9.88 4.75 -14.00
C VAL A 101 11.07 5.59 -13.54
N ARG A 102 10.85 6.70 -12.83
CA ARG A 102 11.93 7.53 -12.29
C ARG A 102 12.75 6.77 -11.22
N ALA A 103 12.08 6.01 -10.34
CA ALA A 103 12.74 5.21 -9.32
C ALA A 103 13.66 4.14 -9.93
N MET A 104 13.15 3.41 -10.92
CA MET A 104 13.91 2.38 -11.63
C MET A 104 15.11 2.96 -12.38
N ARG A 105 14.94 4.12 -13.04
CA ARG A 105 16.06 4.83 -13.70
C ARG A 105 17.12 5.28 -12.70
N ALA A 106 16.71 5.84 -11.57
CA ALA A 106 17.63 6.29 -10.52
C ALA A 106 18.38 5.14 -9.82
N ALA A 107 17.76 3.95 -9.74
CA ALA A 107 18.41 2.74 -9.22
C ALA A 107 19.42 2.11 -10.21
N GLY A 108 19.38 2.49 -11.49
CA GLY A 108 20.32 2.05 -12.52
C GLY A 108 19.85 0.82 -13.33
N PRO A 109 20.65 0.37 -14.30
CA PRO A 109 20.23 -0.64 -15.29
C PRO A 109 19.95 -2.03 -14.71
N ASN A 110 20.46 -2.33 -13.52
CA ASN A 110 20.25 -3.60 -12.83
C ASN A 110 19.07 -3.57 -11.86
N ALA A 111 18.32 -2.47 -11.80
CA ALA A 111 17.16 -2.34 -10.93
C ALA A 111 16.06 -3.33 -11.33
N ARG A 112 15.50 -4.02 -10.33
CA ARG A 112 14.45 -5.03 -10.51
C ARG A 112 13.22 -4.63 -9.73
N LEU A 113 12.09 -4.48 -10.41
CA LEU A 113 10.82 -4.31 -9.70
C LEU A 113 10.37 -5.69 -9.19
N ARG A 114 10.31 -5.84 -7.86
CA ARG A 114 10.05 -7.15 -7.23
C ARG A 114 8.57 -7.42 -7.07
N GLY A 115 7.79 -6.44 -6.68
CA GLY A 115 6.35 -6.59 -6.47
C GLY A 115 5.67 -5.27 -6.12
N MET A 116 4.38 -5.35 -5.80
CA MET A 116 3.57 -4.23 -5.33
C MET A 116 2.81 -4.61 -4.06
N VAL A 117 2.78 -3.70 -3.09
CA VAL A 117 1.85 -3.77 -1.95
C VAL A 117 0.64 -2.90 -2.28
N TRP A 118 -0.56 -3.44 -2.15
CA TRP A 118 -1.83 -2.78 -2.46
C TRP A 118 -2.75 -2.80 -1.25
N VAL A 119 -2.97 -1.62 -0.65
CA VAL A 119 -3.90 -1.41 0.47
C VAL A 119 -4.85 -0.30 0.07
N GLN A 120 -6.04 -0.69 -0.40
CA GLN A 120 -7.04 0.24 -0.90
C GLN A 120 -8.40 -0.48 -0.99
N GLY A 121 -9.48 0.23 -0.68
CA GLY A 121 -10.85 -0.21 -0.95
C GLY A 121 -11.90 0.59 -0.22
N GLU A 122 -11.50 1.34 0.81
CA GLU A 122 -12.34 2.21 1.62
C GLU A 122 -13.18 3.17 0.77
N SER A 123 -12.56 3.95 -0.12
CA SER A 123 -13.28 4.96 -0.89
C SER A 123 -14.16 4.38 -2.00
N ASP A 124 -13.93 3.13 -2.42
CA ASP A 124 -14.84 2.42 -3.31
C ASP A 124 -16.09 1.94 -2.57
N ALA A 125 -16.01 1.78 -1.25
CA ALA A 125 -17.14 1.37 -0.41
C ALA A 125 -18.11 2.52 -0.04
N ASN A 126 -17.88 3.74 -0.54
CA ASN A 126 -18.74 4.90 -0.27
C ASN A 126 -20.08 4.85 -1.01
N ASN A 127 -20.18 4.10 -2.11
CA ASN A 127 -21.42 3.96 -2.87
C ASN A 127 -21.50 2.60 -3.58
N ASP A 128 -22.72 2.16 -3.91
CA ASP A 128 -22.99 0.88 -4.56
C ASP A 128 -22.35 0.77 -5.96
N TRP A 129 -22.32 1.86 -6.71
CA TRP A 129 -21.72 1.89 -8.06
C TRP A 129 -20.21 1.61 -8.04
N ASN A 130 -19.50 2.17 -7.07
CA ASN A 130 -18.07 1.98 -6.92
C ASN A 130 -17.77 0.57 -6.41
N SER A 131 -18.42 0.21 -5.31
CA SER A 131 -18.23 -1.08 -4.66
C SER A 131 -18.63 -2.24 -5.56
N GLY A 132 -19.75 -2.18 -6.28
CA GLY A 132 -20.25 -3.25 -7.16
C GLY A 132 -19.38 -3.59 -8.36
N GLN A 133 -18.40 -2.74 -8.70
CA GLN A 133 -17.47 -2.96 -9.81
C GLN A 133 -16.01 -3.07 -9.37
N TYR A 134 -15.73 -3.17 -8.06
CA TYR A 134 -14.37 -3.18 -7.53
C TYR A 134 -13.50 -4.27 -8.16
N GLY A 135 -13.97 -5.51 -8.21
CA GLY A 135 -13.24 -6.65 -8.76
C GLY A 135 -12.92 -6.47 -10.26
N THR A 136 -13.89 -6.01 -11.05
CA THR A 136 -13.71 -5.72 -12.48
C THR A 136 -12.66 -4.61 -12.69
N ARG A 137 -12.75 -3.53 -11.92
CA ARG A 137 -11.80 -2.41 -12.00
C ARG A 137 -10.41 -2.82 -11.52
N PHE A 138 -10.32 -3.67 -10.50
CA PHE A 138 -9.04 -4.19 -10.00
C PHE A 138 -8.39 -5.13 -11.01
N ALA A 139 -9.16 -5.97 -11.72
CA ALA A 139 -8.64 -6.74 -12.86
C ALA A 139 -8.01 -5.84 -13.92
N ALA A 140 -8.71 -4.78 -14.34
CA ALA A 140 -8.20 -3.84 -15.34
C ALA A 140 -6.94 -3.12 -14.86
N PHE A 141 -6.94 -2.64 -13.61
CA PHE A 141 -5.78 -2.03 -12.97
C PHE A 141 -4.58 -2.98 -12.92
N LEU A 142 -4.77 -4.21 -12.42
CA LEU A 142 -3.71 -5.20 -12.29
C LEU A 142 -3.11 -5.59 -13.64
N ALA A 143 -3.96 -5.77 -14.66
CA ALA A 143 -3.51 -6.05 -16.03
C ALA A 143 -2.64 -4.91 -16.58
N ALA A 144 -3.09 -3.67 -16.41
CA ALA A 144 -2.33 -2.49 -16.86
C ALA A 144 -1.00 -2.34 -16.11
N VAL A 145 -0.99 -2.50 -14.78
CA VAL A 145 0.23 -2.48 -13.95
C VAL A 145 1.25 -3.51 -14.45
N ARG A 146 0.81 -4.74 -14.71
CA ARG A 146 1.71 -5.81 -15.18
C ARG A 146 2.26 -5.53 -16.57
N GLN A 147 1.43 -5.01 -17.47
CA GLN A 147 1.87 -4.64 -18.81
C GLN A 147 2.89 -3.48 -18.76
N ASP A 148 2.57 -2.42 -18.02
CA ASP A 148 3.39 -1.20 -17.97
C ASP A 148 4.73 -1.41 -17.27
N PHE A 149 4.80 -2.34 -16.30
CA PHE A 149 6.02 -2.62 -15.55
C PHE A 149 6.76 -3.89 -15.97
N ALA A 150 6.26 -4.62 -16.97
CA ALA A 150 6.96 -5.78 -17.55
C ALA A 150 8.44 -5.50 -17.92
N PRO A 151 8.81 -4.32 -18.48
CA PRO A 151 10.21 -4.02 -18.79
C PRO A 151 11.16 -4.03 -17.57
N TYR A 152 10.63 -3.81 -16.36
CA TYR A 152 11.39 -3.80 -15.11
C TYR A 152 11.43 -5.16 -14.40
N MET A 153 10.87 -6.18 -15.04
CA MET A 153 10.81 -7.57 -14.57
C MET A 153 11.68 -8.53 -15.38
N SER A 154 12.48 -8.04 -16.32
CA SER A 154 13.36 -8.87 -17.14
C SER A 154 14.62 -9.29 -16.38
N TYR A 155 14.48 -10.21 -15.43
CA TYR A 155 15.59 -10.82 -14.69
C TYR A 155 15.44 -12.34 -14.54
N PRO A 156 16.54 -13.11 -14.43
CA PRO A 156 16.46 -14.53 -14.15
C PRO A 156 15.68 -14.79 -12.85
N GLY A 157 14.72 -15.72 -12.89
CA GLY A 157 13.86 -16.04 -11.76
C GLY A 157 12.58 -15.20 -11.66
N ALA A 158 12.37 -14.20 -12.53
CA ALA A 158 11.14 -13.42 -12.53
C ALA A 158 9.90 -14.32 -12.77
N PRO A 159 8.82 -14.16 -11.98
CA PRO A 159 7.68 -15.05 -12.05
C PRO A 159 6.85 -14.80 -13.33
N ALA A 160 6.51 -15.89 -14.04
CA ALA A 160 5.86 -15.83 -15.37
C ALA A 160 4.47 -15.17 -15.37
N GLY A 161 3.76 -15.15 -14.24
CA GLY A 161 2.44 -14.52 -14.09
C GLY A 161 2.42 -12.97 -14.05
N GLY A 162 3.55 -12.32 -14.32
CA GLY A 162 3.73 -10.87 -14.21
C GLY A 162 3.98 -10.41 -12.78
N LEU A 163 3.98 -9.09 -12.57
CA LEU A 163 4.33 -8.48 -11.29
C LEU A 163 3.51 -9.09 -10.13
N PRO A 164 4.19 -9.68 -9.13
CA PRO A 164 3.55 -10.09 -7.91
C PRO A 164 2.91 -8.92 -7.17
N VAL A 165 1.73 -9.16 -6.61
CA VAL A 165 0.99 -8.16 -5.82
C VAL A 165 0.56 -8.79 -4.51
N ILE A 166 0.74 -8.07 -3.41
CA ILE A 166 0.17 -8.42 -2.11
C ILE A 166 -0.96 -7.44 -1.82
N MET A 167 -2.18 -7.94 -1.75
CA MET A 167 -3.38 -7.15 -1.45
C MET A 167 -3.75 -7.29 0.03
N ALA A 168 -4.04 -6.17 0.67
CA ALA A 168 -4.76 -6.17 1.94
C ALA A 168 -6.27 -6.23 1.69
N VAL A 169 -6.93 -7.24 2.23
CA VAL A 169 -8.38 -7.40 2.16
C VAL A 169 -9.03 -6.56 3.25
N MET A 170 -9.92 -5.66 2.87
CA MET A 170 -10.57 -4.68 3.76
C MET A 170 -11.27 -5.34 4.94
N SER A 171 -11.00 -4.87 6.15
CA SER A 171 -11.79 -5.22 7.34
C SER A 171 -13.18 -4.56 7.27
N THR A 172 -14.19 -5.26 7.80
CA THR A 172 -15.56 -4.72 7.98
C THR A 172 -15.87 -4.37 9.43
N ALA A 173 -15.01 -4.77 10.38
CA ALA A 173 -15.24 -4.61 11.80
C ALA A 173 -15.35 -3.12 12.18
N ARG A 174 -16.52 -2.69 12.66
CA ARG A 174 -16.82 -1.30 13.06
C ARG A 174 -16.62 -0.25 11.96
N ARG A 175 -16.81 -0.66 10.70
CA ARG A 175 -16.57 0.20 9.52
C ARG A 175 -17.78 0.45 8.64
N GLY A 176 -18.90 -0.23 8.90
CA GLY A 176 -20.12 -0.11 8.09
C GLY A 176 -20.73 1.29 8.08
N ASP A 177 -20.62 2.05 9.18
CA ASP A 177 -21.22 3.39 9.27
C ASP A 177 -20.52 4.43 8.39
N ILE A 178 -19.20 4.31 8.23
CA ILE A 178 -18.40 5.19 7.38
C ILE A 178 -18.23 4.65 5.95
N PHE A 179 -18.19 3.32 5.80
CA PHE A 179 -18.04 2.64 4.52
C PHE A 179 -19.21 1.66 4.31
N PRO A 180 -20.41 2.16 3.92
CA PRO A 180 -21.64 1.36 3.89
C PRO A 180 -21.56 0.09 3.03
N TYR A 181 -20.72 0.11 1.98
CA TYR A 181 -20.56 -1.00 1.04
C TYR A 181 -19.24 -1.78 1.23
N ILE A 182 -18.57 -1.64 2.40
CA ILE A 182 -17.24 -2.25 2.61
C ILE A 182 -17.27 -3.77 2.56
N GLN A 183 -18.40 -4.38 2.95
CA GLN A 183 -18.59 -5.83 2.82
C GLN A 183 -18.59 -6.28 1.35
N GLN A 184 -19.16 -5.49 0.44
CA GLN A 184 -19.21 -5.80 -0.99
C GLN A 184 -17.83 -5.69 -1.64
N VAL A 185 -17.02 -4.69 -1.25
CA VAL A 185 -15.61 -4.57 -1.65
C VAL A 185 -14.80 -5.74 -1.11
N ARG A 186 -14.92 -6.05 0.19
CA ARG A 186 -14.25 -7.18 0.85
C ARG A 186 -14.57 -8.51 0.16
N ASN A 187 -15.84 -8.77 -0.14
CA ASN A 187 -16.26 -10.00 -0.81
C ASN A 187 -15.59 -10.15 -2.18
N GLN A 188 -15.47 -9.06 -2.94
CA GLN A 188 -14.77 -9.07 -4.22
C GLN A 188 -13.25 -9.23 -4.05
N GLN A 189 -12.63 -8.60 -3.06
CA GLN A 189 -11.22 -8.80 -2.75
C GLN A 189 -10.93 -10.26 -2.36
N LEU A 190 -11.76 -10.88 -1.53
CA LEU A 190 -11.65 -12.30 -1.16
C LEU A 190 -11.86 -13.22 -2.37
N GLY A 191 -12.89 -12.97 -3.17
CA GLY A 191 -13.24 -13.80 -4.32
C GLY A 191 -12.33 -13.63 -5.54
N PHE A 192 -11.56 -12.54 -5.63
CA PHE A 192 -10.73 -12.25 -6.79
C PHE A 192 -9.50 -13.15 -6.90
N THR A 193 -9.33 -13.88 -7.99
CA THR A 193 -8.15 -14.73 -8.21
C THR A 193 -7.34 -14.27 -9.41
N ALA A 194 -6.03 -14.17 -9.25
CA ALA A 194 -5.08 -13.93 -10.34
C ALA A 194 -3.73 -14.59 -10.03
N ALA A 195 -2.95 -14.90 -11.07
CA ALA A 195 -1.57 -15.38 -10.88
C ALA A 195 -0.77 -14.37 -10.04
N ASN A 196 0.14 -14.85 -9.19
CA ASN A 196 1.03 -14.03 -8.35
C ASN A 196 0.32 -12.97 -7.48
N LEU A 197 -0.95 -13.20 -7.12
CA LEU A 197 -1.67 -12.35 -6.18
C LEU A 197 -1.71 -13.03 -4.81
N LEU A 198 -1.05 -12.41 -3.84
CA LEU A 198 -1.12 -12.78 -2.44
C LEU A 198 -2.12 -11.89 -1.72
N LYS A 199 -2.70 -12.38 -0.63
CA LYS A 199 -3.64 -11.63 0.19
C LYS A 199 -3.31 -11.77 1.66
N VAL A 200 -3.44 -10.67 2.38
CA VAL A 200 -3.50 -10.66 3.84
C VAL A 200 -4.82 -10.04 4.26
N ASP A 201 -5.39 -10.52 5.36
CA ASP A 201 -6.72 -10.12 5.80
C ASP A 201 -6.65 -9.06 6.90
N MET A 202 -7.13 -7.84 6.62
CA MET A 202 -7.10 -6.76 7.61
C MET A 202 -8.04 -7.01 8.79
N ALA A 203 -8.96 -7.98 8.71
CA ALA A 203 -9.79 -8.36 9.84
C ALA A 203 -8.96 -8.92 11.03
N ASN A 204 -7.70 -9.30 10.79
CA ASN A 204 -6.80 -9.84 11.81
C ASN A 204 -6.04 -8.76 12.59
N TYR A 205 -6.14 -7.48 12.21
CA TYR A 205 -5.36 -6.41 12.81
C TYR A 205 -6.24 -5.36 13.48
N GLU A 206 -5.65 -4.62 14.41
CA GLU A 206 -6.35 -3.65 15.23
C GLU A 206 -6.54 -2.31 14.51
N PHE A 207 -7.73 -1.71 14.70
CA PHE A 207 -8.07 -0.37 14.24
C PHE A 207 -8.28 0.54 15.44
N TYR A 208 -7.87 1.81 15.33
CA TYR A 208 -8.21 2.80 16.33
C TYR A 208 -9.43 3.61 15.91
N LEU A 209 -10.17 4.05 16.92
CA LEU A 209 -11.24 5.01 16.75
C LEU A 209 -10.67 6.42 16.57
N GLN A 210 -11.06 7.06 15.49
CA GLN A 210 -10.68 8.43 15.16
C GLN A 210 -11.94 9.30 15.10
N SER A 211 -12.01 10.33 15.93
CA SER A 211 -13.04 11.36 15.80
C SER A 211 -12.74 12.22 14.57
N MET A 212 -13.71 12.36 13.69
CA MET A 212 -13.58 13.21 12.49
C MET A 212 -14.30 14.54 12.71
N ARG A 213 -13.68 15.67 12.39
CA ARG A 213 -14.38 16.96 12.36
C ARG A 213 -15.07 17.14 11.02
N ASN A 214 -16.29 17.66 11.03
CA ASN A 214 -16.94 18.10 9.79
C ASN A 214 -16.07 19.20 9.16
N PRO A 215 -15.57 19.03 7.93
CA PRO A 215 -14.72 20.02 7.28
C PRO A 215 -15.43 21.34 7.00
N TYR A 216 -16.77 21.35 6.99
CA TYR A 216 -17.61 22.53 6.78
C TYR A 216 -18.23 23.07 8.07
N GLN A 217 -18.18 22.32 9.18
CA GLN A 217 -18.66 22.72 10.50
C GLN A 217 -17.74 22.17 11.60
N PRO A 218 -16.57 22.79 11.84
CA PRO A 218 -15.49 22.20 12.67
C PRO A 218 -15.86 21.85 14.12
N ASP A 219 -16.96 22.43 14.63
CA ASP A 219 -17.54 22.17 15.96
C ASP A 219 -18.36 20.88 16.00
N GLN A 220 -18.78 20.37 14.83
CA GLN A 220 -19.43 19.08 14.70
C GLN A 220 -18.37 17.99 14.57
N ILE A 221 -18.13 17.29 15.67
CA ILE A 221 -17.35 16.05 15.69
C ILE A 221 -18.28 14.92 15.27
N TRP A 222 -18.00 14.32 14.13
CA TRP A 222 -18.60 13.06 13.72
C TRP A 222 -18.04 11.98 14.64
N TRP A 223 -18.90 11.05 15.04
CA TRP A 223 -18.58 10.00 16.01
C TRP A 223 -17.30 9.25 15.65
N ASP A 224 -16.73 8.60 16.65
CA ASP A 224 -15.50 7.81 16.54
C ASP A 224 -15.61 6.71 15.46
N GLN A 225 -14.76 6.81 14.42
CA GLN A 225 -14.75 5.89 13.28
C GLN A 225 -13.47 5.05 13.23
N ALA A 226 -13.60 3.75 12.92
CA ALA A 226 -12.48 2.84 12.72
C ALA A 226 -11.92 2.95 11.28
N ILE A 227 -11.35 4.10 10.92
CA ILE A 227 -10.90 4.37 9.55
C ILE A 227 -9.56 3.71 9.27
N HIS A 228 -8.61 3.91 10.19
CA HIS A 228 -7.21 3.57 10.05
C HIS A 228 -6.80 2.49 11.07
N MET A 229 -5.83 1.65 10.71
CA MET A 229 -5.26 0.67 11.62
C MET A 229 -4.39 1.33 12.69
N THR A 230 -4.21 0.68 13.84
CA THR A 230 -3.24 1.11 14.84
C THR A 230 -1.82 0.97 14.27
N GLN A 231 -0.86 1.68 14.84
CA GLN A 231 0.54 1.54 14.42
C GLN A 231 1.05 0.09 14.59
N GLN A 232 0.56 -0.62 15.62
CA GLN A 232 0.86 -2.03 15.82
C GLN A 232 0.18 -2.90 14.76
N GLY A 233 -1.10 -2.64 14.44
CA GLY A 233 -1.80 -3.34 13.37
C GLY A 233 -1.14 -3.18 12.00
N GLU A 234 -0.63 -1.99 11.68
CA GLU A 234 0.17 -1.75 10.47
C GLU A 234 1.47 -2.57 10.46
N CYS A 235 2.15 -2.67 11.60
CA CYS A 235 3.34 -3.52 11.73
C CYS A 235 3.04 -5.00 11.51
N ASP A 236 2.00 -5.51 12.19
CA ASP A 236 1.61 -6.91 12.12
C ASP A 236 1.20 -7.25 10.69
N MET A 237 0.42 -6.38 10.04
CA MET A 237 0.08 -6.51 8.62
C MET A 237 1.31 -6.53 7.73
N GLY A 238 2.26 -5.60 7.91
CA GLY A 238 3.51 -5.58 7.16
C GLY A 238 4.32 -6.86 7.31
N GLY A 239 4.43 -7.37 8.54
CA GLY A 239 5.12 -8.62 8.84
C GLY A 239 4.46 -9.85 8.20
N ASP A 240 3.14 -9.92 8.23
CA ASP A 240 2.37 -11.00 7.60
C ASP A 240 2.44 -10.93 6.08
N MET A 241 2.41 -9.73 5.48
CA MET A 241 2.67 -9.54 4.05
C MET A 241 4.06 -10.07 3.67
N ALA A 242 5.09 -9.78 4.47
CA ALA A 242 6.45 -10.24 4.20
C ALA A 242 6.59 -11.76 4.36
N SER A 243 5.91 -12.33 5.35
CA SER A 243 5.86 -13.78 5.57
C SER A 243 5.14 -14.50 4.43
N ALA A 244 4.00 -13.99 4.00
CA ALA A 244 3.28 -14.51 2.83
C ALA A 244 4.13 -14.40 1.56
N TRP A 245 4.83 -13.28 1.38
CA TRP A 245 5.79 -13.09 0.29
C TRP A 245 6.89 -14.15 0.31
N ALA A 246 7.57 -14.32 1.46
CA ALA A 246 8.65 -15.29 1.61
C ALA A 246 8.19 -16.74 1.37
N ALA A 247 6.99 -17.10 1.86
CA ALA A 247 6.43 -18.44 1.69
C ALA A 247 5.98 -18.72 0.24
N SER A 248 5.68 -17.68 -0.55
CA SER A 248 5.14 -17.84 -1.90
C SER A 248 6.14 -18.37 -2.94
N GLY A 249 7.44 -18.21 -2.71
CA GLY A 249 8.48 -18.49 -3.70
C GLY A 249 8.57 -17.47 -4.84
N LEU A 250 7.78 -16.39 -4.81
CA LEU A 250 7.79 -15.32 -5.83
C LEU A 250 9.02 -14.40 -5.71
N GLN A 251 9.83 -14.58 -4.67
CA GLN A 251 11.04 -13.81 -4.37
C GLN A 251 12.31 -14.28 -5.08
N GLN A 252 12.25 -15.25 -6.01
CA GLN A 252 13.45 -15.75 -6.68
C GLN A 252 14.09 -14.75 -7.67
#